data_AF-A0AAV4HEX4-F1
#
_entry.id   AF-A0AAV4HEX4-F1
#
_cell.length_a   1.000
_cell.length_b   1.000
_cell.length_c   1.000
_cell.angle_alpha   90.00
_cell.angle_beta   90.00
_cell.angle_gamma   90.00
#
_symmetry.space_group_name_H-M   'P 1'
#
loop_
_entity.id
_entity.type
_entity.pdbx_description
1 polymer ?
#
loop_
_entity_poly.entity_id
_entity_poly.type
_entity_poly.pdbx_seq_one_letter_code
_entity_poly.pdbx_strand_id
1 'polypeptide(L)'
;MKFDFFEQRSKHVVEVIVVVLVVVVVVVVVVVVVVVIVVVVVVVVVVVVVVVVVVVVVVVVVVLVVVVIVVVVVVVIVVVVLVVVIVVVVVVVVVVVVIVPTSTAVVVVVTVIIVVVVVVVVVVVVVVVVSLVVIVVVVLVVVIVVVVVVIVVVVVVIVVVVVTIAIITITLLVSQNYLQK
;
A
#
# COMPACT_ATOMS: atom_id res chain seq x y z
N MET A 1 73.05 4.58 38.88
CA MET A 1 72.35 5.70 39.53
C MET A 1 71.90 6.80 38.57
N LYS A 2 72.71 7.32 37.62
CA LYS A 2 72.21 8.29 36.62
C LYS A 2 71.55 7.67 35.37
N PHE A 3 71.81 6.39 35.07
CA PHE A 3 71.26 5.71 33.87
C PHE A 3 69.86 5.12 34.10
N ASP A 4 69.54 4.74 35.34
CA ASP A 4 68.29 4.05 35.71
C ASP A 4 67.06 4.98 35.64
N PHE A 5 67.27 6.30 35.70
CA PHE A 5 66.20 7.32 35.65
C PHE A 5 65.61 7.54 34.25
N PHE A 6 66.41 7.38 33.19
CA PHE A 6 65.91 7.49 31.82
C PHE A 6 65.11 6.25 31.41
N GLU A 7 65.51 5.09 31.91
CA GLU A 7 64.81 3.83 31.67
C GLU A 7 63.44 3.79 32.34
N GLN A 8 63.30 4.39 33.52
CA GLN A 8 62.01 4.50 34.20
C GLN A 8 61.06 5.50 33.51
N ARG A 9 61.57 6.63 33.01
CA ARG A 9 60.75 7.61 32.26
C ARG A 9 60.38 7.12 30.86
N SER A 10 61.29 6.47 30.14
CA SER A 10 61.00 5.95 28.80
C SER A 10 59.97 4.83 28.84
N LYS A 11 60.04 3.95 29.85
CA LYS A 11 59.07 2.88 30.04
C LYS A 11 57.65 3.42 30.26
N HIS A 12 57.50 4.49 31.04
CA HIS A 12 56.19 5.08 31.31
C HIS A 12 55.60 5.81 30.09
N VAL A 13 56.43 6.48 29.27
CA VAL A 13 55.97 7.10 28.02
C VAL A 13 55.48 6.06 27.03
N VAL A 14 56.19 4.93 26.88
CA VAL A 14 55.76 3.83 26.01
C VAL A 14 54.45 3.23 26.50
N GLU A 15 54.30 2.99 27.80
CA GLU A 15 53.08 2.46 28.39
C GLU A 15 51.87 3.39 28.13
N VAL A 16 52.04 4.70 28.29
CA VAL A 16 50.98 5.68 27.99
C VAL A 16 50.62 5.69 26.51
N ILE A 17 51.61 5.67 25.60
CA ILE A 17 51.35 5.62 24.15
C ILE A 17 50.58 4.37 23.77
N VAL A 18 50.94 3.21 24.33
CA VAL A 18 50.24 1.94 24.07
C VAL A 18 48.80 2.00 24.58
N VAL A 19 48.56 2.52 25.80
CA VAL A 19 47.20 2.66 26.34
C VAL A 19 46.36 3.59 25.47
N VAL A 20 46.90 4.75 25.08
CA VAL A 20 46.19 5.69 24.19
C VAL A 20 45.86 5.01 22.86
N LEU A 21 46.82 4.27 22.27
CA LEU A 21 46.62 3.59 21.01
C LEU A 21 45.57 2.48 21.12
N VAL A 22 45.56 1.71 22.21
CA VAL A 22 44.53 0.71 22.51
C VAL A 22 43.16 1.37 22.67
N VAL A 23 43.05 2.47 23.41
CA VAL A 23 41.79 3.21 23.58
C VAL A 23 41.27 3.71 22.24
N VAL A 24 42.13 4.28 21.40
CA VAL A 24 41.75 4.73 20.05
C VAL A 24 41.26 3.56 19.21
N VAL A 25 41.96 2.42 19.21
CA VAL A 25 41.53 1.21 18.49
C VAL A 25 40.18 0.72 19.00
N VAL A 26 39.97 0.66 20.32
CA VAL A 26 38.69 0.26 20.92
C VAL A 26 37.57 1.22 20.50
N VAL A 27 37.80 2.53 20.55
CA VAL A 27 36.81 3.52 20.11
C VAL A 27 36.49 3.37 18.62
N VAL A 28 37.49 3.19 17.77
CA VAL A 28 37.29 2.95 16.33
C VAL A 28 36.49 1.67 16.11
N VAL A 29 36.82 0.57 16.79
CA VAL A 29 36.06 -0.69 16.70
C VAL A 29 34.62 -0.49 17.14
N VAL A 30 34.37 0.21 18.25
CA VAL A 30 33.01 0.51 18.73
C VAL A 30 32.25 1.36 17.71
N VAL A 31 32.86 2.41 17.14
CA VAL A 31 32.24 3.23 16.09
C VAL A 31 31.92 2.40 14.86
N VAL A 32 32.83 1.56 14.40
CA VAL A 32 32.61 0.67 13.25
C VAL A 32 31.46 -0.31 13.54
N VAL A 33 31.43 -0.91 14.73
CA VAL A 33 30.34 -1.81 15.15
C VAL A 33 29.00 -1.07 15.16
N VAL A 34 28.94 0.14 15.73
CA VAL A 34 27.72 0.96 15.73
C VAL A 34 27.29 1.30 14.31
N VAL A 35 28.21 1.74 13.43
CA VAL A 35 27.90 2.04 12.03
C VAL A 35 27.37 0.80 11.31
N VAL A 36 28.01 -0.36 11.48
CA VAL A 36 27.55 -1.63 10.88
C VAL A 36 26.15 -1.98 11.38
N ILE A 37 25.88 -1.86 12.69
CA ILE A 37 24.55 -2.11 13.25
C ILE A 37 23.52 -1.14 12.66
N VAL A 38 23.81 0.15 12.59
CA VAL A 38 22.91 1.17 12.01
C VAL A 38 22.64 0.85 10.54
N VAL A 39 23.66 0.51 9.76
CA VAL A 39 23.50 0.12 8.35
C VAL A 39 22.63 -1.13 8.22
N VAL A 40 22.87 -2.16 9.04
CA VAL A 40 22.03 -3.38 9.05
C VAL A 40 20.59 -3.04 9.41
N VAL A 41 20.35 -2.21 10.42
CA VAL A 41 19.00 -1.78 10.81
C VAL A 41 18.32 -1.01 9.67
N VAL A 42 19.02 -0.07 9.03
CA VAL A 42 18.49 0.68 7.88
C VAL A 42 18.15 -0.27 6.73
N VAL A 43 19.03 -1.22 6.40
CA VAL A 43 18.78 -2.22 5.35
C VAL A 43 17.56 -3.07 5.71
N VAL A 44 17.44 -3.55 6.95
CA VAL A 44 16.27 -4.31 7.40
C VAL A 44 14.99 -3.48 7.29
N VAL A 45 15.01 -2.22 7.73
CA VAL A 45 13.85 -1.31 7.61
C VAL A 45 13.48 -1.10 6.14
N VAL A 46 14.45 -0.86 5.27
CA VAL A 46 14.21 -0.70 3.81
C VAL A 46 13.61 -1.98 3.23
N VAL A 47 14.14 -3.15 3.56
CA VAL A 47 13.59 -4.44 3.11
C VAL A 47 12.17 -4.64 3.61
N VAL A 48 11.90 -4.36 4.88
CA VAL A 48 10.54 -4.45 5.45
C VAL A 48 9.58 -3.50 4.73
N VAL A 49 9.99 -2.25 4.49
CA VAL A 49 9.18 -1.27 3.75
C VAL A 49 8.90 -1.76 2.32
N VAL A 50 9.91 -2.28 1.61
CA VAL A 50 9.74 -2.83 0.27
C VAL A 50 8.78 -4.02 0.29
N VAL A 51 8.92 -4.95 1.24
CA VAL A 51 8.01 -6.09 1.39
C VAL A 51 6.58 -5.62 1.65
N VAL A 52 6.38 -4.65 2.56
CA VAL A 52 5.06 -4.08 2.85
C VAL A 52 4.47 -3.44 1.60
N VAL A 53 5.24 -2.64 0.85
CA VAL A 53 4.79 -2.02 -0.40
C VAL A 53 4.39 -3.09 -1.42
N VAL A 54 5.20 -4.13 -1.60
CA VAL A 54 4.88 -5.24 -2.52
C VAL A 54 3.60 -5.95 -2.10
N VAL A 55 3.45 -6.30 -0.81
CA VAL A 55 2.23 -6.94 -0.29
C VAL A 55 1.01 -6.06 -0.54
N VAL A 56 1.11 -4.77 -0.25
CA VAL A 56 0.03 -3.80 -0.47
C VAL A 56 -0.33 -3.70 -1.96
N VAL A 57 0.64 -3.66 -2.86
CA VAL A 57 0.40 -3.66 -4.32
C VAL A 57 -0.30 -4.95 -4.75
N VAL A 58 0.15 -6.11 -4.28
CA VAL A 58 -0.50 -7.40 -4.58
C VAL A 58 -1.93 -7.40 -4.07
N VAL A 59 -2.19 -6.94 -2.85
CA VAL A 59 -3.55 -6.85 -2.30
C VAL A 59 -4.43 -5.95 -3.15
N VAL A 60 -3.95 -4.77 -3.58
CA VAL A 60 -4.70 -3.88 -4.48
C VAL A 60 -5.02 -4.57 -5.81
N VAL A 61 -4.04 -5.23 -6.42
CA VAL A 61 -4.25 -5.94 -7.70
C VAL A 61 -5.28 -7.05 -7.52
N VAL A 62 -5.21 -7.84 -6.45
CA VAL A 62 -6.19 -8.90 -6.15
C VAL A 62 -7.58 -8.30 -5.96
N VAL A 63 -7.72 -7.22 -5.18
CA VAL A 63 -9.01 -6.53 -4.98
C VAL A 63 -9.58 -6.03 -6.29
N LEU A 64 -8.76 -5.41 -7.15
CA LEU A 64 -9.16 -4.95 -8.47
C LEU A 64 -9.66 -6.10 -9.35
N VAL A 65 -8.92 -7.22 -9.39
CA VAL A 65 -9.32 -8.41 -10.16
C VAL A 65 -10.65 -8.97 -9.66
N VAL A 66 -10.82 -9.11 -8.33
CA VAL A 66 -12.08 -9.59 -7.74
C VAL A 66 -13.24 -8.68 -8.13
N VAL A 67 -13.05 -7.36 -8.08
CA VAL A 67 -14.08 -6.40 -8.46
C VAL A 67 -14.46 -6.50 -9.93
N VAL A 68 -13.47 -6.57 -10.82
CA VAL A 68 -13.74 -6.76 -12.26
C VAL A 68 -14.55 -8.04 -12.49
N ILE A 69 -14.17 -9.14 -11.83
CA ILE A 69 -14.91 -10.41 -11.93
C ILE A 69 -16.35 -10.25 -11.42
N VAL A 70 -16.56 -9.62 -10.27
CA VAL A 70 -17.91 -9.40 -9.72
C VAL A 70 -18.76 -8.57 -10.68
N VAL A 71 -18.22 -7.49 -11.23
CA VAL A 71 -18.95 -6.65 -12.21
C VAL A 71 -19.32 -7.46 -13.45
N VAL A 72 -18.39 -8.23 -14.01
CA VAL A 72 -18.67 -9.10 -15.17
C VAL A 72 -19.76 -10.12 -14.85
N VAL A 73 -19.68 -10.79 -13.70
CA VAL A 73 -20.70 -11.77 -13.27
C VAL A 73 -22.06 -11.12 -13.13
N VAL A 74 -22.14 -9.94 -12.49
CA VAL A 74 -23.40 -9.19 -12.34
C VAL A 74 -23.97 -8.85 -13.72
N VAL A 75 -23.16 -8.31 -14.63
CA VAL A 75 -23.61 -7.97 -15.99
C VAL A 75 -24.11 -9.21 -16.73
N VAL A 76 -23.40 -10.34 -16.66
CA VAL A 76 -23.82 -11.60 -17.29
C VAL A 76 -25.16 -12.08 -16.73
N ILE A 77 -25.32 -12.11 -15.41
CA ILE A 77 -26.58 -12.53 -14.76
C ILE A 77 -27.73 -11.66 -15.24
N VAL A 78 -27.51 -10.35 -15.32
CA VAL A 78 -28.52 -9.38 -15.74
C VAL A 78 -28.95 -9.60 -17.18
N VAL A 79 -27.98 -9.77 -18.07
CA VAL A 79 -28.27 -10.07 -19.48
C VAL A 79 -29.08 -11.36 -19.59
N VAL A 80 -28.72 -12.42 -18.84
CA VAL A 80 -29.48 -13.67 -18.82
C VAL A 80 -30.90 -13.46 -18.32
N VAL A 81 -31.10 -12.73 -17.22
CA VAL A 81 -32.43 -12.42 -16.68
C VAL A 81 -33.27 -11.63 -17.70
N LEU A 82 -32.68 -10.63 -18.35
CA LEU A 82 -33.36 -9.83 -19.38
C LEU A 82 -33.78 -10.69 -20.57
N VAL A 83 -32.92 -11.60 -21.03
CA VAL A 83 -33.25 -12.53 -22.12
C VAL A 83 -34.40 -13.45 -21.71
N VAL A 84 -34.37 -14.03 -20.51
CA VAL A 84 -35.44 -14.90 -20.01
C VAL A 84 -36.76 -14.13 -19.91
N VAL A 85 -36.75 -12.91 -19.38
CA VAL A 85 -37.94 -12.05 -19.30
C VAL A 85 -38.51 -11.80 -20.70
N ILE A 86 -37.67 -11.42 -21.67
CA ILE A 86 -38.11 -11.19 -23.04
C ILE A 86 -38.73 -12.45 -23.65
N VAL A 87 -38.12 -13.63 -23.47
CA VAL A 87 -38.64 -14.90 -23.99
C VAL A 87 -40.01 -15.23 -23.37
N VAL A 88 -40.15 -15.12 -22.04
CA VAL A 88 -41.42 -15.36 -21.35
C VAL A 88 -42.51 -14.43 -21.88
N VAL A 89 -42.19 -13.16 -22.09
CA VAL A 89 -43.12 -12.16 -22.58
C VAL A 89 -43.59 -12.47 -23.99
N VAL A 90 -42.66 -12.85 -24.87
CA VAL A 90 -43.00 -13.29 -26.24
C VAL A 90 -43.95 -14.48 -26.19
N VAL A 91 -43.67 -15.49 -25.34
CA VAL A 91 -44.55 -16.66 -25.18
C VAL A 91 -45.94 -16.25 -24.67
N VAL A 92 -46.02 -15.40 -23.65
CA VAL A 92 -47.30 -14.89 -23.11
C VAL A 92 -48.08 -14.13 -24.16
N VAL A 93 -47.43 -13.24 -24.92
CA VAL A 93 -48.07 -12.47 -25.99
C VAL A 93 -48.64 -13.41 -27.06
N VAL A 94 -47.88 -14.42 -27.49
CA VAL A 94 -48.34 -15.41 -28.48
C VAL A 94 -49.56 -16.18 -27.96
N VAL A 95 -49.52 -16.66 -26.72
CA VAL A 95 -50.63 -17.39 -26.11
C VAL A 95 -51.89 -16.52 -26.00
N VAL A 96 -51.74 -15.27 -25.55
CA VAL A 96 -52.86 -14.32 -25.45
C VAL A 96 -53.49 -14.05 -26.80
N VAL A 97 -52.68 -13.81 -27.84
CA VAL A 97 -53.18 -13.53 -29.21
C VAL A 97 -53.95 -14.71 -29.78
N VAL A 98 -53.60 -15.95 -29.43
CA VAL A 98 -54.27 -17.15 -29.94
C VAL A 98 -55.60 -17.43 -29.24
N ILE A 99 -55.71 -17.14 -27.94
CA ILE A 99 -56.84 -17.57 -27.10
C ILE A 99 -57.89 -16.46 -26.90
N VAL A 100 -57.46 -15.20 -26.91
CA VAL A 100 -58.28 -14.03 -26.52
C VAL A 100 -58.76 -13.28 -27.77
N PRO A 101 -59.99 -12.72 -27.79
CA PRO A 101 -60.48 -11.89 -28.90
C PRO A 101 -59.52 -10.74 -29.24
N THR A 102 -59.37 -10.39 -30.52
CA THR A 102 -58.35 -9.44 -31.01
C THR A 102 -58.38 -8.08 -30.30
N SER A 103 -59.57 -7.56 -29.99
CA SER A 103 -59.74 -6.27 -29.31
C SER A 103 -59.25 -6.31 -27.85
N THR A 104 -59.44 -7.41 -27.13
CA THR A 104 -58.96 -7.57 -25.75
C THR A 104 -57.50 -8.02 -25.69
N ALA A 105 -57.05 -8.82 -26.67
CA ALA A 105 -55.65 -9.23 -26.80
C ALA A 105 -54.70 -8.02 -26.97
N VAL A 106 -55.07 -7.03 -27.78
CA VAL A 106 -54.25 -5.81 -27.99
C VAL A 106 -54.02 -5.06 -26.67
N VAL A 107 -55.06 -4.89 -25.85
CA VAL A 107 -54.95 -4.19 -24.56
C VAL A 107 -54.03 -4.94 -23.61
N VAL A 108 -54.18 -6.28 -23.51
CA VAL A 108 -53.35 -7.12 -22.65
C VAL A 108 -51.88 -7.13 -23.11
N VAL A 109 -51.62 -7.21 -24.41
CA VAL A 109 -50.25 -7.18 -24.95
C VAL A 109 -49.58 -5.84 -24.66
N VAL A 110 -50.30 -4.72 -24.83
CA VAL A 110 -49.78 -3.39 -24.51
C VAL A 110 -49.44 -3.27 -23.01
N THR A 111 -50.33 -3.72 -22.11
CA THR A 111 -50.05 -3.65 -20.67
C THR A 111 -48.88 -4.55 -20.27
N VAL A 112 -48.78 -5.78 -20.81
CA VAL A 112 -47.64 -6.68 -20.57
C VAL A 112 -46.34 -6.06 -21.06
N ILE A 113 -46.29 -5.50 -22.26
CA ILE A 113 -45.09 -4.85 -22.81
C ILE A 113 -44.66 -3.68 -21.91
N ILE A 114 -45.60 -2.84 -21.46
CA ILE A 114 -45.30 -1.72 -20.55
C ILE A 114 -44.68 -2.23 -19.24
N VAL A 115 -45.28 -3.25 -18.61
CA VAL A 115 -44.75 -3.84 -17.37
C VAL A 115 -43.33 -4.36 -17.57
N VAL A 116 -43.07 -5.02 -18.69
CA VAL A 116 -41.77 -5.61 -19.01
C VAL A 116 -40.72 -4.53 -19.23
N VAL A 117 -41.05 -3.49 -19.97
CA VAL A 117 -40.16 -2.34 -20.17
C VAL A 117 -39.80 -1.71 -18.82
N VAL A 118 -40.78 -1.53 -17.93
CA VAL A 118 -40.53 -1.01 -16.58
C VAL A 118 -39.60 -1.93 -15.79
N VAL A 119 -39.85 -3.25 -15.80
CA VAL A 119 -38.98 -4.23 -15.11
C VAL A 119 -37.56 -4.20 -15.67
N VAL A 120 -37.40 -4.17 -17.00
CA VAL A 120 -36.09 -4.08 -17.66
C VAL A 120 -35.36 -2.82 -17.25
N VAL A 121 -36.03 -1.66 -17.26
CA VAL A 121 -35.46 -0.38 -16.84
C VAL A 121 -35.03 -0.43 -15.37
N VAL A 122 -35.87 -0.96 -14.48
CA VAL A 122 -35.54 -1.10 -13.05
C VAL A 122 -34.32 -2.01 -12.86
N VAL A 123 -34.27 -3.16 -13.54
CA VAL A 123 -33.13 -4.08 -13.48
C VAL A 123 -31.86 -3.38 -13.97
N VAL A 124 -31.90 -2.68 -15.11
CA VAL A 124 -30.75 -1.93 -15.63
C VAL A 124 -30.29 -0.86 -14.64
N VAL A 125 -31.21 -0.09 -14.04
CA VAL A 125 -30.89 0.93 -13.03
C VAL A 125 -30.21 0.30 -11.81
N VAL A 126 -30.77 -0.79 -11.27
CA VAL A 126 -30.19 -1.51 -10.12
C VAL A 126 -28.75 -1.94 -10.43
N VAL A 127 -28.51 -2.44 -11.64
CA VAL A 127 -27.20 -2.95 -12.06
C VAL A 127 -26.18 -1.84 -12.22
N VAL A 128 -26.60 -0.71 -12.78
CA VAL A 128 -25.78 0.49 -12.86
C VAL A 128 -25.43 0.99 -11.47
N VAL A 129 -26.39 1.04 -10.54
CA VAL A 129 -26.16 1.47 -9.15
C VAL A 129 -25.21 0.52 -8.43
N VAL A 130 -25.42 -0.80 -8.50
CA VAL A 130 -24.53 -1.80 -7.89
C VAL A 130 -23.12 -1.68 -8.46
N SER A 131 -22.98 -1.57 -9.79
CA SER A 131 -21.69 -1.41 -10.45
C SER A 131 -20.98 -0.11 -10.01
N LEU A 132 -21.72 0.99 -9.91
CA LEU A 132 -21.19 2.27 -9.42
C LEU A 132 -20.70 2.16 -7.98
N VAL A 133 -21.48 1.54 -7.08
CA VAL A 133 -21.10 1.33 -5.68
C VAL A 133 -19.81 0.52 -5.60
N VAL A 134 -19.70 -0.57 -6.36
CA VAL A 134 -18.49 -1.40 -6.40
C VAL A 134 -17.27 -0.60 -6.89
N ILE A 135 -17.42 0.22 -7.93
CA ILE A 135 -16.35 1.09 -8.43
C ILE A 135 -15.93 2.11 -7.37
N VAL A 136 -16.89 2.76 -6.70
CA VAL A 136 -16.60 3.74 -5.63
C VAL A 136 -15.81 3.09 -4.49
N VAL A 137 -16.23 1.91 -4.03
CA VAL A 137 -15.51 1.17 -2.98
C VAL A 137 -14.07 0.85 -3.39
N VAL A 138 -13.85 0.40 -4.62
CA VAL A 138 -12.49 0.16 -5.13
C VAL A 138 -11.64 1.42 -5.13
N VAL A 139 -12.18 2.52 -5.64
CA VAL A 139 -11.45 3.80 -5.68
C VAL A 139 -11.09 4.23 -4.26
N LEU A 140 -12.00 4.11 -3.30
CA LEU A 140 -11.71 4.42 -1.89
C LEU A 140 -10.58 3.55 -1.34
N VAL A 141 -10.59 2.24 -1.59
CA VAL A 141 -9.52 1.33 -1.16
C VAL A 141 -8.17 1.71 -1.77
N VAL A 142 -8.13 2.00 -3.07
CA VAL A 142 -6.90 2.43 -3.77
C VAL A 142 -6.37 3.74 -3.18
N VAL A 143 -7.25 4.72 -2.94
CA VAL A 143 -6.87 6.00 -2.32
C VAL A 143 -6.28 5.78 -0.93
N ILE A 144 -6.92 4.96 -0.09
CA ILE A 144 -6.42 4.64 1.25
C ILE A 144 -5.02 4.02 1.17
N VAL A 145 -4.83 3.06 0.26
CA VAL A 145 -3.53 2.41 0.05
C VAL A 145 -2.45 3.42 -0.36
N VAL A 146 -2.73 4.29 -1.32
CA VAL A 146 -1.78 5.33 -1.75
C VAL A 146 -1.43 6.25 -0.58
N VAL A 147 -2.41 6.67 0.21
CA VAL A 147 -2.18 7.50 1.41
C VAL A 147 -1.26 6.79 2.39
N VAL A 148 -1.49 5.50 2.67
CA VAL A 148 -0.62 4.71 3.56
C VAL A 148 0.81 4.65 3.02
N VAL A 149 1.00 4.38 1.73
CA VAL A 149 2.33 4.34 1.11
C VAL A 149 3.03 5.69 1.22
N VAL A 150 2.33 6.79 0.93
CA VAL A 150 2.87 8.15 1.08
C VAL A 150 3.28 8.43 2.52
N ILE A 151 2.45 8.07 3.50
CA ILE A 151 2.77 8.24 4.92
C ILE A 151 4.03 7.45 5.30
N VAL A 152 4.16 6.20 4.86
CA VAL A 152 5.35 5.38 5.14
C VAL A 152 6.61 6.03 4.55
N VAL A 153 6.55 6.51 3.30
CA VAL A 153 7.67 7.20 2.66
C VAL A 153 8.05 8.47 3.45
N VAL A 154 7.06 9.27 3.85
CA VAL A 154 7.28 10.48 4.66
C VAL A 154 7.96 10.13 5.98
N VAL A 155 7.52 9.08 6.68
CA VAL A 155 8.15 8.63 7.93
C VAL A 155 9.61 8.23 7.70
N VAL A 156 9.90 7.46 6.64
CA VAL A 156 11.28 7.08 6.31
C VAL A 156 12.16 8.31 6.05
N VAL A 157 11.66 9.27 5.26
CA VAL A 157 12.38 10.53 4.99
C VAL A 157 12.64 11.29 6.28
N ILE A 158 11.65 11.41 7.16
CA ILE A 158 11.80 12.08 8.47
C ILE A 158 12.88 11.39 9.30
N VAL A 159 12.89 10.06 9.38
CA VAL A 159 13.92 9.30 10.12
C VAL A 159 15.31 9.60 9.56
N VAL A 160 15.49 9.60 8.23
CA VAL A 160 16.77 9.92 7.58
C VAL A 160 17.22 11.36 7.91
N VAL A 161 16.29 12.31 7.89
CA VAL A 161 16.58 13.72 8.24
C VAL A 161 17.03 13.83 9.70
N VAL A 162 16.33 13.17 10.64
CA VAL A 162 16.71 13.18 12.07
C VAL A 162 18.10 12.60 12.29
N VAL A 163 18.41 11.47 11.64
CA VAL A 163 19.75 10.86 11.71
C VAL A 163 20.82 11.81 11.16
N THR A 164 20.54 12.48 10.04
CA THR A 164 21.47 13.45 9.43
C THR A 164 21.73 14.64 10.34
N ILE A 165 20.68 15.21 10.93
CA ILE A 165 20.79 16.33 11.88
C ILE A 165 21.62 15.90 13.10
N ALA A 166 21.37 14.71 13.67
CA ALA A 166 22.13 14.20 14.80
C ALA A 166 23.63 14.08 14.50
N ILE A 167 23.98 13.57 13.31
CA ILE A 167 25.38 13.46 12.86
C ILE A 167 26.02 14.86 12.73
N ILE A 168 25.31 15.83 12.15
CA ILE A 168 25.81 17.21 12.01
C ILE A 168 26.06 17.83 13.39
N THR A 169 25.13 17.69 14.33
CA THR A 169 25.28 18.23 15.69
C THR A 169 26.50 17.63 16.39
N ILE A 170 26.69 16.31 16.33
CA ILE A 170 27.87 15.65 16.91
C ILE A 170 29.16 16.20 16.28
N THR A 171 29.18 16.38 14.95
CA THR A 171 30.35 16.89 14.21
C THR A 171 30.70 18.33 14.62
N LEU A 172 29.69 19.18 14.83
CA LEU A 172 29.88 20.56 15.27
C LEU A 172 30.41 20.62 16.71
N LEU A 173 29.87 19.81 17.62
CA LEU A 173 30.35 19.72 19.01
C LEU A 173 31.83 19.30 19.06
N VAL A 174 32.22 18.31 18.25
CA VAL A 174 33.60 17.86 18.13
C VAL A 174 34.50 18.99 17.58
N SER A 175 34.06 19.68 16.52
CA SER A 175 34.81 20.81 15.92
C SER A 175 35.03 21.95 16.91
N GLN A 176 34.03 22.29 17.72
CA GLN A 176 34.17 23.33 18.75
C GLN A 176 35.19 22.94 19.82
N ASN A 177 35.18 21.69 20.28
CA ASN A 177 36.15 21.20 21.25
C ASN A 177 37.58 21.19 20.70
N TYR A 178 37.78 20.95 19.40
CA TYR A 178 39.08 21.06 18.76
C TYR A 178 39.59 22.50 18.64
N LEU A 179 38.71 23.47 18.35
CA LEU A 179 39.10 24.88 18.24
C LEU A 179 39.38 25.55 19.59
N GLN A 180 38.88 24.98 20.68
CA GLN A 180 39.11 25.47 22.05
C GLN A 180 40.39 24.90 22.69
N LYS A 181 41.01 23.89 22.10
CA LYS A 181 42.27 23.29 22.57
C LYS A 181 43.44 23.73 21.70
#